data_AF-A0A661AFL9-F1
#
_entry.id   AF-A0A661AFL9-F1
#
_cell.length_a   1.000
_cell.length_b   1.000
_cell.length_c   1.000
_cell.angle_alpha   90.00
_cell.angle_beta   90.00
_cell.angle_gamma   90.00
#
_symmetry.space_group_name_H-M   'P 1'
#
loop_
_entity.id
_entity.type
_entity.pdbx_description
1 polymer ?
#
loop_
_entity_poly.entity_id
_entity_poly.type
_entity_poly.pdbx_seq_one_letter_code
_entity_poly.pdbx_strand_id
1 'polypeptide(L)' 'MRSYPLINLHIHSNLSFDSELQPDWIVQESIKLGFQYISITDHLDLNPNDPAYGDYDYEKSKELVERLRKEYPEI' A
#
# COMPACT_ATOMS: atom_id res chain seq x y z
N MET A 1 -4.52 5.41 30.78
CA MET A 1 -5.03 5.70 29.42
C MET A 1 -4.71 4.49 28.55
N ARG A 2 -5.68 3.97 27.80
CA ARG A 2 -5.45 2.89 26.83
C ARG A 2 -5.03 3.56 25.52
N SER A 3 -3.82 3.29 25.04
CA SER A 3 -3.39 3.75 23.72
C SER A 3 -3.68 2.64 22.72
N TYR A 4 -4.26 3.01 21.58
CA TYR A 4 -4.44 2.10 20.44
C TYR A 4 -3.24 2.25 19.49
N PRO A 5 -2.90 1.19 18.73
CA PRO A 5 -1.90 1.31 17.68
C PRO A 5 -2.36 2.30 16.62
N LEU A 6 -1.45 3.13 16.13
CA LEU A 6 -1.70 4.01 14.99
C LEU A 6 -1.58 3.17 13.72
N ILE A 7 -2.65 3.10 12.92
CA ILE A 7 -2.73 2.24 11.73
C ILE A 7 -3.30 2.99 10.52
N ASN A 8 -2.87 2.61 9.32
CA ASN A 8 -3.48 3.07 8.07
C ASN A 8 -3.67 1.89 7.12
N LEU A 9 -4.92 1.51 6.89
CA LEU A 9 -5.27 0.31 6.12
C LEU A 9 -5.82 0.62 4.73
N HIS A 10 -5.63 1.84 4.23
CA HIS A 10 -6.16 2.27 2.93
C HIS A 10 -5.16 3.22 2.26
N ILE A 11 -4.17 2.68 1.56
CA ILE A 11 -3.11 3.44 0.88
C ILE A 11 -2.95 2.90 -0.53
N HIS A 12 -2.84 3.81 -1.50
CA HIS A 12 -2.58 3.47 -2.90
C HIS A 12 -1.12 3.76 -3.24
N SER A 13 -0.43 2.76 -3.79
CA SER A 13 0.91 2.89 -4.34
C SER A 13 0.86 3.28 -5.81
N ASN A 14 2.02 3.46 -6.43
CA ASN A 14 2.14 3.68 -7.87
C ASN A 14 1.73 2.47 -8.75
N LEU A 15 1.25 1.37 -8.16
CA LEU A 15 0.55 0.32 -8.90
C LEU A 15 -0.94 0.64 -9.12
N SER A 16 -1.51 1.59 -8.37
CA SER A 16 -2.84 2.13 -8.68
C SER A 16 -2.75 3.16 -9.80
N PHE A 17 -3.73 3.13 -10.72
CA PHE A 17 -3.76 4.02 -11.89
C PHE A 17 -3.80 5.52 -11.54
N ASP A 18 -4.28 5.87 -10.36
CA ASP A 18 -4.53 7.22 -9.86
C ASP A 18 -3.53 7.67 -8.78
N SER A 19 -2.43 6.95 -8.58
CA SER A 19 -1.41 7.27 -7.59
C SER A 19 0.00 7.24 -8.17
N GLU A 20 0.83 8.17 -7.72
CA GLU A 20 2.26 8.25 -8.06
C GLU A 20 3.16 7.89 -6.86
N LEU A 21 2.57 7.51 -5.72
CA LEU A 21 3.29 7.31 -4.46
C LEU A 21 4.22 6.10 -4.55
N GLN A 22 5.51 6.34 -4.31
CA GLN A 22 6.49 5.28 -4.27
C GLN A 22 6.32 4.43 -3.01
N PRO A 23 6.30 3.08 -3.12
CA PRO A 23 6.02 2.20 -1.99
C PRO A 23 7.01 2.37 -0.83
N ASP A 24 8.30 2.56 -1.13
CA ASP A 24 9.32 2.82 -0.13
C ASP A 24 9.09 4.15 0.62
N TRP A 25 8.62 5.17 -0.09
CA TRP A 25 8.27 6.45 0.53
C TRP A 25 7.08 6.29 1.49
N ILE A 26 6.05 5.53 1.09
CA ILE A 26 4.89 5.22 1.95
C ILE A 26 5.35 4.59 3.27
N VAL A 27 6.19 3.55 3.19
CA VAL A 27 6.67 2.84 4.38
C VAL A 27 7.53 3.75 5.27
N GLN A 28 8.51 4.43 4.68
CA GLN A 28 9.43 5.31 5.42
C GLN A 28 8.69 6.46 6.11
N GLU A 29 7.71 7.07 5.46
CA GLU A 29 6.93 8.15 6.05
C GLU A 29 5.99 7.63 7.15
N SER A 30 5.42 6.43 6.96
CA SER A 30 4.60 5.77 7.98
C SER A 30 5.39 5.49 9.26
N ILE A 31 6.63 5.00 9.13
CA ILE A 31 7.54 4.79 10.26
C ILE A 31 7.84 6.12 10.98
N LYS A 32 8.18 7.19 10.23
CA LYS A 32 8.45 8.51 10.83
C LYS A 32 7.26 9.08 11.61
N LEU A 33 6.04 8.82 11.13
CA LEU A 33 4.80 9.27 11.77
C LEU A 33 4.35 8.37 12.92
N GLY A 34 5.05 7.26 13.18
CA GLY A 34 4.78 6.35 14.28
C GLY A 34 3.62 5.38 14.02
N PHE A 35 3.29 5.12 12.76
CA PHE A 35 2.38 4.02 12.41
C PHE A 35 3.01 2.67 12.77
N GLN A 36 2.20 1.78 13.30
CA GLN A 36 2.61 0.42 13.69
C GLN A 36 2.18 -0.63 12.67
N TYR A 37 1.16 -0.31 11.87
CA TYR A 37 0.66 -1.19 10.82
C TYR A 37 0.15 -0.36 9.66
N ILE A 38 0.50 -0.77 8.45
CA ILE A 38 -0.06 -0.21 7.22
C ILE A 38 -0.53 -1.30 6.26
N SER A 39 -1.46 -0.96 5.37
CA SER A 39 -1.86 -1.79 4.25
C SER A 39 -1.87 -0.98 2.97
N ILE A 40 -1.18 -1.49 1.95
CA ILE A 40 -1.36 -1.05 0.57
C ILE A 40 -2.61 -1.74 0.03
N THR A 41 -3.53 -0.98 -0.54
CA THR A 41 -4.84 -1.40 -1.03
C THR A 41 -5.05 -0.82 -2.42
N ASP A 42 -4.17 -1.20 -3.35
CA ASP A 42 -4.25 -0.74 -4.73
C ASP A 42 -5.56 -1.16 -5.40
N HIS A 43 -5.98 -0.38 -6.40
CA HIS A 43 -7.26 -0.56 -7.07
C HIS A 43 -7.36 -1.89 -7.82
N LEU A 44 -8.50 -2.56 -7.63
CA LEU A 44 -8.95 -3.69 -8.46
C LEU A 44 -10.35 -3.37 -8.97
N ASP A 45 -10.42 -2.82 -10.17
CA ASP A 45 -11.68 -2.46 -10.80
C ASP A 45 -12.12 -3.54 -11.80
N LEU A 46 -13.32 -4.08 -11.57
CA LEU A 46 -13.86 -5.21 -12.33
C LEU A 46 -14.95 -4.81 -13.32
N ASN A 47 -15.38 -3.55 -13.31
CA ASN A 47 -16.36 -3.05 -14.27
C ASN A 47 -15.63 -2.52 -15.52
N PRO A 48 -15.91 -3.07 -16.72
CA PRO A 48 -15.23 -2.69 -17.97
C PRO A 48 -15.34 -1.23 -18.39
N ASN A 49 -16.23 -0.45 -17.76
CA ASN A 49 -16.37 0.97 -18.05
C ASN A 49 -15.50 1.86 -17.15
N ASP A 50 -14.84 1.29 -16.14
CA ASP A 50 -13.97 2.05 -15.25
C ASP A 50 -12.59 2.25 -15.89
N PRO A 51 -11.96 3.43 -15.74
CA PRO A 51 -10.67 3.72 -16.36
C PRO A 51 -9.55 2.75 -15.98
N ALA A 52 -9.65 2.13 -14.80
CA ALA A 52 -8.67 1.22 -14.22
C ALA A 52 -8.96 -0.27 -14.52
N TYR A 53 -10.00 -0.56 -15.32
CA TYR A 53 -10.37 -1.93 -15.62
C TYR A 53 -9.22 -2.69 -16.29
N GLY A 54 -8.79 -3.77 -15.64
CA GLY A 54 -7.71 -4.63 -16.13
C GLY A 54 -6.29 -4.15 -15.81
N ASP A 55 -6.13 -3.04 -15.06
CA ASP A 55 -4.80 -2.51 -14.70
C ASP A 55 -4.16 -3.25 -13.52
N TYR A 56 -4.96 -3.91 -12.66
CA TYR A 56 -4.44 -4.60 -11.49
C TYR A 56 -3.60 -5.84 -11.85
N ASP A 57 -2.36 -5.85 -11.39
CA ASP A 57 -1.41 -6.96 -11.54
C ASP A 57 -1.14 -7.61 -10.18
N TYR A 58 -1.72 -8.81 -9.98
CA TYR A 58 -1.64 -9.52 -8.71
C TYR A 58 -0.20 -9.92 -8.33
N GLU A 59 0.57 -10.44 -9.30
CA GLU A 59 1.92 -10.91 -9.00
C GLU A 59 2.83 -9.74 -8.64
N LYS A 60 2.74 -8.61 -9.36
CA LYS A 60 3.48 -7.39 -8.99
C LYS A 60 3.10 -6.86 -7.62
N SER A 61 1.80 -6.81 -7.31
CA SER A 61 1.31 -6.33 -6.03
C SER A 61 1.82 -7.21 -4.88
N LYS A 62 1.78 -8.53 -5.07
CA LYS A 62 2.28 -9.51 -4.10
C LYS A 62 3.79 -9.38 -3.90
N GLU A 63 4.57 -9.39 -4.99
CA GLU A 63 6.04 -9.25 -4.94
C GLU A 63 6.46 -7.95 -4.24
N LEU A 64 5.75 -6.85 -4.51
CA LEU A 64 5.98 -5.56 -3.88
C LEU A 64 5.75 -5.62 -2.36
N VAL A 65 4.64 -6.18 -1.90
CA VAL A 65 4.35 -6.31 -0.46
C VAL A 65 5.35 -7.26 0.22
N GLU A 66 5.71 -8.37 -0.41
CA GLU A 66 6.70 -9.30 0.12
C GLU A 66 8.09 -8.67 0.23
N ARG A 67 8.50 -7.87 -0.77
CA ARG A 67 9.74 -7.07 -0.72
C ARG A 67 9.72 -6.10 0.45
N LEU A 68 8.66 -5.29 0.58
CA LEU A 68 8.58 -4.28 1.64
C LEU A 68 8.62 -4.92 3.04
N ARG A 69 7.91 -6.03 3.26
CA ARG A 69 7.97 -6.77 4.54
C ARG A 69 9.37 -7.28 4.87
N LYS A 70 10.17 -7.63 3.85
CA LYS A 70 11.54 -8.09 4.03
C LYS A 70 12.49 -6.92 4.34
N GLU A 71 12.30 -5.78 3.69
CA GLU A 71 13.18 -4.60 3.80
C GLU A 71 12.87 -3.74 5.04
N TYR A 72 11.63 -3.74 5.51
CA TYR A 72 11.14 -2.93 6.63
C TYR A 72 10.40 -3.81 7.68
N PRO A 73 11.08 -4.73 8.38
CA PRO A 73 10.45 -5.64 9.33
C PRO A 73 9.89 -4.96 10.61
N GLU A 74 10.13 -3.66 10.80
CA GLU A 74 9.69 -2.88 11.96
C GLU A 74 8.25 -2.37 11.90
N ILE A 75 7.54 -2.49 10.76
CA ILE A 75 6.17 -1.98 10.51
C ILE A 75 5.29 -2.97 9.74
#